data_AF-A0A7V8X3E4-F1
#
_entry.id   AF-A0A7V8X3E4-F1
#
_cell.length_a   1.000
_cell.length_b   1.000
_cell.length_c   1.000
_cell.angle_alpha   90.00
_cell.angle_beta   90.00
_cell.angle_gamma   90.00
#
_symmetry.space_group_name_H-M   'P 1'
#
loop_
_entity.id
_entity.type
_entity.pdbx_description
1 polymer ?
#
loop_
_entity_poly.entity_id
_entity_poly.type
_entity_poly.pdbx_seq_one_letter_code
_entity_poly.pdbx_strand_id
1 'polypeptide(L)' 'MSVLASEDDRAAVAALLGRTPEATFEVVVRHADGSPLVIRNHPLLEGGRPMPTRWWLVGEPERTWVG' A
#
# COMPACT_ATOMS: atom_id res chain seq x y z
N MET A 1 -14.84 7.03 -5.34
CA MET A 1 -13.91 8.18 -5.35
C MET A 1 -12.66 7.74 -4.62
N SER A 2 -11.49 7.76 -5.28
CA SER A 2 -10.19 7.43 -4.66
C SER A 2 -9.84 8.41 -3.52
N VAL A 3 -9.40 7.99 -2.34
CA VAL A 3 -8.83 8.86 -1.30
C VAL A 3 -7.40 8.41 -1.02
N LEU A 4 -6.46 9.35 -1.03
CA LEU A 4 -5.06 9.06 -0.68
C LEU A 4 -4.96 8.55 0.77
N ALA A 5 -4.01 7.64 1.00
CA ALA A 5 -3.74 7.09 2.32
C ALA A 5 -3.47 8.19 3.36
N SER A 6 -4.05 8.04 4.55
CA SER A 6 -3.75 8.88 5.71
C SER A 6 -2.34 8.60 6.25
N GLU A 7 -1.88 9.39 7.22
CA GLU A 7 -0.62 9.09 7.92
C GLU A 7 -0.69 7.78 8.70
N ASP A 8 -1.84 7.43 9.29
CA ASP A 8 -2.04 6.13 9.94
C ASP A 8 -1.94 4.97 8.94
N ASP A 9 -2.53 5.13 7.75
CA ASP A 9 -2.39 4.15 6.67
C ASP A 9 -0.93 4.02 6.22
N ARG A 10 -0.20 5.14 6.10
CA ARG A 10 1.22 5.14 5.78
C ARG A 10 2.04 4.38 6.82
N ALA A 11 1.79 4.62 8.11
CA ALA A 11 2.48 3.93 9.19
C ALA A 11 2.18 2.41 9.19
N ALA A 12 0.91 2.04 9.03
CA ALA A 12 0.50 0.64 8.98
C ALA A 12 1.11 -0.10 7.79
N VAL A 13 1.07 0.50 6.59
CA VAL A 13 1.67 -0.09 5.39
C VAL A 13 3.20 -0.16 5.49
N ALA A 14 3.86 0.84 6.08
CA ALA A 14 5.29 0.80 6.30
C ALA A 14 5.71 -0.37 7.22
N ALA A 15 4.93 -0.61 8.28
CA ALA A 15 5.14 -1.74 9.18
C ALA A 15 4.96 -3.09 8.44
N LEU A 16 3.91 -3.24 7.64
CA LEU A 16 3.66 -4.45 6.85
C LEU A 16 4.76 -4.69 5.79
N LEU A 17 5.20 -3.64 5.10
CA LEU A 17 6.26 -3.75 4.10
C LEU A 17 7.66 -3.95 4.69
N GLY A 18 7.86 -3.58 5.96
CA GLY A 18 9.18 -3.50 6.60
C GLY A 18 10.04 -2.34 6.07
N ARG A 19 9.44 -1.38 5.35
CA ARG A 19 10.10 -0.22 4.75
C ARG A 19 9.09 0.89 4.43
N THR A 20 9.56 2.13 4.34
CA THR A 20 8.73 3.27 3.91
C THR A 20 8.27 3.11 2.45
N PRO A 21 6.98 3.31 2.15
CA PRO A 21 6.48 3.34 0.78
C PRO A 21 7.13 4.46 -0.06
N GLU A 22 7.66 4.10 -1.24
CA GLU A 22 8.34 5.03 -2.15
C GLU A 22 7.39 5.97 -2.91
N ALA A 23 6.11 5.60 -3.01
CA ALA A 23 5.07 6.39 -3.69
C ALA A 23 3.96 6.80 -2.72
N THR A 24 3.22 7.85 -3.09
CA THR A 24 1.86 8.00 -2.59
C THR A 24 1.01 6.82 -3.05
N PHE A 25 0.04 6.42 -2.23
CA PHE A 25 -0.82 5.30 -2.53
C PHE A 25 -2.21 5.50 -1.94
N GLU A 26 -3.13 4.65 -2.38
CA GLU A 26 -4.47 4.52 -1.86
C GLU A 26 -4.60 3.14 -1.23
N VAL A 27 -5.27 3.02 -0.07
CA VAL A 27 -5.71 1.73 0.46
C VAL A 27 -7.03 1.39 -0.23
N VAL A 28 -6.98 0.40 -1.11
CA VAL A 28 -8.08 0.06 -2.04
C VAL A 28 -8.86 -1.16 -1.58
N VAL A 29 -8.27 -1.97 -0.70
CA VAL A 29 -8.95 -3.06 0.02
C VAL A 29 -8.48 -3.03 1.48
N ARG A 30 -9.44 -3.18 2.40
CA ARG A 30 -9.20 -3.28 3.84
C ARG A 30 -9.77 -4.57 4.39
N HIS A 31 -9.20 -5.05 5.49
CA HIS A 31 -9.81 -6.07 6.33
C HIS A 31 -11.03 -5.53 7.06
N ALA A 32 -11.79 -6.43 7.69
CA ALA A 32 -12.94 -6.07 8.52
C ALA A 32 -12.58 -5.19 9.73
N ASP A 33 -11.35 -5.30 10.24
CA ASP A 33 -10.83 -4.45 11.32
C ASP A 33 -10.32 -3.08 10.83
N GLY A 34 -10.38 -2.82 9.52
CA GLY A 34 -9.94 -1.58 8.90
C GLY A 34 -8.46 -1.55 8.49
N SER A 35 -7.67 -2.57 8.81
CA SER A 35 -6.26 -2.63 8.43
C SER A 35 -6.07 -2.77 6.90
N PRO A 36 -4.95 -2.27 6.34
CA PRO A 36 -4.70 -2.31 4.90
C PRO A 36 -4.45 -3.74 4.40
N LEU A 37 -5.15 -4.15 3.34
CA LEU A 37 -4.93 -5.43 2.67
C LEU A 37 -4.28 -5.26 1.29
N VAL A 38 -4.85 -4.40 0.44
CA VAL A 38 -4.30 -4.07 -0.88
C VAL A 38 -4.10 -2.56 -0.99
N ILE A 39 -2.92 -2.17 -1.49
CA ILE A 39 -2.63 -0.78 -1.87
C ILE A 39 -2.54 -0.62 -3.37
N ARG A 40 -2.87 0.59 -3.83
CA ARG A 40 -2.63 1.05 -5.20
C ARG A 40 -1.67 2.23 -5.18
N ASN A 41 -0.44 2.01 -5.62
CA ASN A 41 0.57 3.05 -5.76
C ASN A 41 0.19 4.05 -6.86
N HIS A 42 0.65 5.28 -6.72
CA HIS A 42 0.68 6.26 -7.81
C HIS A 42 1.57 5.75 -8.97
N PRO A 43 1.27 6.06 -10.25
CA PRO A 43 2.06 5.56 -11.39
C PRO A 43 3.49 6.08 -11.43
N LEU A 44 3.75 7.20 -10.77
CA LEU A 44 5.04 7.88 -10.78
C LEU A 44 5.53 8.05 -9.35
N LEU A 45 6.82 7.77 -9.14
CA LEU A 45 7.57 8.10 -7.95
C LEU A 45 7.90 9.59 -7.91
N GLU A 46 8.45 10.04 -6.78
CA GLU A 46 9.08 11.35 -6.70
C GLU A 46 10.22 11.46 -7.73
N GLY A 47 10.24 12.55 -8.50
CA GLY A 47 11.16 12.72 -9.64
C GLY A 47 10.69 12.12 -10.97
N GLY A 48 9.47 11.57 -11.03
CA GLY A 48 8.84 11.16 -12.30
C GLY A 48 9.26 9.79 -12.82
N ARG A 49 10.05 9.02 -12.07
CA ARG A 49 10.34 7.62 -12.40
C ARG A 49 9.05 6.79 -12.40
N PRO A 50 8.78 5.97 -13.42
CA PRO A 50 7.64 5.06 -13.42
C PRO A 50 7.71 4.04 -12.29
N MET A 51 6.59 3.83 -11.60
CA MET A 51 6.43 2.76 -10.62
C MET A 51 6.17 1.45 -11.38
N PRO A 52 7.03 0.43 -11.24
CA PRO A 52 6.89 -0.82 -12.00
C PRO A 52 5.64 -1.62 -11.63
N THR A 53 5.20 -1.54 -10.36
CA THR A 53 4.06 -2.31 -9.85
C THR A 53 3.05 -1.41 -9.16
N ARG A 54 1.83 -1.34 -9.70
CA ARG A 54 0.74 -0.49 -9.20
C ARG A 54 0.00 -1.09 -8.01
N TRP A 55 -0.22 -2.39 -7.97
CA TRP A 55 -1.05 -3.04 -6.95
C TRP A 55 -0.21 -4.00 -6.11
N TRP A 56 -0.31 -3.88 -4.79
CA TRP A 56 0.45 -4.70 -3.86
C TRP A 56 -0.48 -5.28 -2.80
N LEU A 57 -0.36 -6.59 -2.58
CA LEU A 57 -0.90 -7.27 -1.41
C LEU A 57 0.06 -7.03 -0.25
N VAL A 58 -0.41 -6.34 0.78
CA VAL A 58 0.41 -5.95 1.94
C VAL A 58 -0.10 -6.56 3.25
N GLY A 59 -1.40 -6.87 3.32
CA GLY A 59 -2.03 -7.42 4.51
C GLY A 59 -1.58 -8.85 4.83
N GLU A 60 -1.55 -9.16 6.11
CA GLU A 60 -1.32 -10.50 6.63
C GLU A 60 -2.64 -11.07 7.18
N PRO A 61 -2.88 -12.39 7.05
CA PRO A 61 -1.94 -13.43 6.59
C PRO A 61 -1.91 -13.66 5.07
N GLU A 62 -2.70 -12.93 4.28
CA GLU A 62 -2.86 -13.19 2.84
C GLU A 62 -1.55 -13.09 2.08
N ARG A 63 -0.70 -12.12 2.44
CA ARG A 63 0.62 -11.95 1.83
C ARG A 63 1.54 -13.15 2.04
N THR A 64 1.49 -13.79 3.21
CA THR A 64 2.30 -15.00 3.49
C THR A 64 1.75 -16.26 2.84
N TRP A 65 0.47 -16.30 2.48
CA TRP A 65 -0.10 -17.44 1.75
C TRP A 65 0.32 -17.52 0.28
N VAL A 66 0.76 -16.40 -0.30
CA VAL A 66 1.15 -16.32 -1.72
C VAL A 66 2.68 -16.22 -1.93
N GLY A 67 3.45 -16.36 -0.84
CA GLY A 67 4.91 -16.27 -0.82
C GLY A 67 5.64 -17.54 -1.26
#